data_AF-A0A8S7NWP0-F1
#
_entry.id   AF-A0A8S7NWP0-F1
#
_cell.length_a   1.000
_cell.length_b   1.000
_cell.length_c   1.000
_cell.angle_alpha   90.00
_cell.angle_beta   90.00
_cell.angle_gamma   90.00
#
_symmetry.space_group_name_H-M   'P 1'
#
loop_
_entity.id
_entity.type
_entity.pdbx_description
1 polymer ?
#
loop_
_entity_poly.entity_id
_entity_poly.type
_entity_poly.pdbx_seq_one_letter_code
_entity_poly.pdbx_strand_id
1 'polypeptide(L)'
;MKRHLNTSYRLVWNHITGTLVVASELARSRGKGAGVAVALSLAAVTSVPALAADTVVQAGETVNGGTLANHDNQIVFGMTNGMTISTGLEYGPDNEANTGGQWVQDGGTANKTTVTSGGLQRVNPGGSVSDTVISAGGGQSLQGQAVNTTLNGGEQWVHEGGIATGTVINEKGWQAVKSGAMATDTVVNTGAEGGPDAENGDTGQFVRGNAVRTTINKNGRQIVAAEGTANTTVVYAGGDQTVHGHALDTTLNGGYQYVHNGGTASDTVVNSDGWQIVKEGGLADFTTVNQKGKLQVNAGGTATNVTLKQGGALVTSTAATVTGINRLGAFSVVEGKADNVVLENGGRLDVLSGHTATNTRVDDGGTLDVRNGGAATTVSMGNGGVLLADSGAAVSGT
;
A
#
# COMPACT_ATOMS: atom_id res chain seq x y z
N MET A 1 -6.59 67.46 26.34
CA MET A 1 -6.90 67.04 27.72
C MET A 1 -7.47 65.62 27.67
N LYS A 2 -6.74 64.63 28.16
CA LYS A 2 -7.17 63.23 28.26
C LYS A 2 -8.18 63.10 29.41
N ARG A 3 -9.41 62.63 29.16
CA ARG A 3 -10.36 62.25 30.22
C ARG A 3 -9.96 60.87 30.73
N HIS A 4 -9.57 60.80 32.00
CA HIS A 4 -9.38 59.54 32.72
C HIS A 4 -10.74 58.86 32.90
N LEU A 5 -10.96 57.74 32.20
CA LEU A 5 -12.03 56.78 32.49
C LEU A 5 -11.53 55.81 33.57
N ASN A 6 -12.40 55.46 34.53
CA ASN A 6 -12.10 54.49 35.57
C ASN A 6 -11.63 53.16 34.96
N THR A 7 -10.38 52.78 35.20
CA THR A 7 -9.71 51.56 34.69
C THR A 7 -9.77 50.38 35.65
N SER A 8 -10.83 50.27 36.45
CA SER A 8 -11.00 49.15 37.38
C SER A 8 -12.38 48.54 37.21
N TYR A 9 -12.45 47.41 36.50
CA TYR A 9 -13.61 46.54 36.45
C TYR A 9 -13.18 45.11 36.77
N ARG A 10 -14.06 44.33 37.40
CA ARG A 10 -13.85 42.90 37.63
C ARG A 10 -14.69 42.11 36.63
N LEU A 11 -14.06 41.14 35.99
CA LEU A 11 -14.75 40.13 35.19
C LEU A 11 -15.12 38.97 36.11
N VAL A 12 -16.41 38.62 36.14
CA VAL A 12 -16.94 37.51 36.93
C VAL A 12 -17.50 36.48 35.96
N TRP A 13 -17.12 35.22 36.16
CA TRP A 13 -17.64 34.11 35.36
C TRP A 13 -19.10 33.83 35.73
N ASN A 14 -20.01 33.88 34.75
CA ASN A 14 -21.40 33.50 34.94
C ASN A 14 -21.62 32.06 34.48
N HIS A 15 -21.91 31.16 35.43
CA HIS A 15 -22.12 29.74 35.16
C HIS A 15 -23.43 29.42 34.41
N ILE A 16 -24.38 30.35 34.35
CA ILE A 16 -25.65 30.17 33.64
C ILE A 16 -25.48 30.52 32.16
N THR A 17 -24.70 31.57 31.85
CA THR A 17 -24.51 32.04 30.47
C THR A 17 -23.17 31.63 29.86
N GLY A 18 -22.31 30.94 30.61
CA GLY A 18 -21.00 30.46 30.14
C GLY A 18 -20.04 31.57 29.70
N THR A 19 -20.19 32.79 30.24
CA THR A 19 -19.46 33.98 29.76
C THR A 19 -18.95 34.84 30.92
N LEU A 20 -17.85 35.57 30.68
CA LEU A 20 -17.34 36.58 31.62
C LEU A 20 -18.18 37.86 31.51
N VAL A 21 -18.77 38.28 32.63
CA VAL A 21 -19.59 39.49 32.72
C VAL A 21 -18.85 40.55 33.52
N VAL A 22 -18.92 41.80 33.07
CA VAL A 22 -18.30 42.95 33.74
C VAL A 22 -19.16 43.38 34.93
N ALA A 23 -18.63 43.27 36.15
CA ALA A 23 -19.22 43.84 37.35
C ALA A 23 -18.48 45.14 37.71
N SER A 24 -19.16 46.28 37.66
CA SER A 24 -18.63 47.58 38.10
C SER A 24 -19.08 47.88 39.52
N GLU A 25 -18.16 48.22 40.42
CA GLU A 25 -18.49 48.76 41.75
C GLU A 25 -19.03 50.19 41.64
N LEU A 26 -20.15 50.42 42.31
CA LEU A 26 -20.98 51.63 42.26
C LEU A 26 -20.31 52.81 42.97
N ALA A 27 -19.77 53.80 42.23
CA ALA A 27 -19.35 55.08 42.81
C ALA A 27 -20.59 55.98 43.05
N ARG A 28 -20.90 56.30 44.31
CA ARG A 28 -21.95 57.28 44.68
C ARG A 28 -21.43 58.71 44.48
N SER A 29 -22.03 59.49 43.58
CA SER A 29 -22.33 60.91 43.81
C SER A 29 -23.40 61.44 42.83
N ARG A 30 -24.20 62.40 43.32
CA ARG A 30 -25.42 62.96 42.73
C ARG A 30 -25.16 63.80 41.46
N GLY A 31 -26.02 63.71 40.45
CA GLY A 31 -26.26 64.82 39.51
C GLY A 31 -26.65 64.47 38.06
N LYS A 32 -27.92 64.76 37.72
CA LYS A 32 -28.57 65.11 36.42
C LYS A 32 -28.15 64.42 35.10
N GLY A 33 -29.18 63.97 34.38
CA GLY A 33 -29.07 63.12 33.19
C GLY A 33 -28.66 63.78 31.88
N ALA A 34 -28.31 62.91 30.93
CA ALA A 34 -28.26 63.17 29.50
C ALA A 34 -28.56 61.84 28.80
N GLY A 35 -29.56 61.84 27.91
CA GLY A 35 -29.89 60.70 27.07
C GLY A 35 -28.74 60.40 26.12
N VAL A 36 -28.30 59.16 26.09
CA VAL A 36 -27.40 58.64 25.06
C VAL A 36 -27.99 57.31 24.59
N ALA A 37 -28.44 57.31 23.34
CA ALA A 37 -28.83 56.12 22.61
C ALA A 37 -27.62 55.18 22.55
N VAL A 38 -27.71 54.03 23.22
CA VAL A 38 -26.76 52.94 23.06
C VAL A 38 -27.25 52.11 21.88
N ALA A 39 -26.51 52.19 20.78
CA ALA A 39 -26.64 51.24 19.68
C ALA A 39 -26.31 49.84 20.24
N LEU A 40 -27.30 48.94 20.27
CA LEU A 40 -27.06 47.51 20.42
C LEU A 40 -26.32 47.04 19.17
N SER A 41 -24.99 46.94 19.26
CA SER A 41 -24.22 46.13 18.32
C SER A 41 -24.62 44.68 18.57
N LEU A 42 -25.34 44.11 17.62
CA LEU A 42 -25.66 42.69 17.51
C LEU A 42 -24.34 41.91 17.56
N ALA A 43 -23.99 41.35 18.71
CA ALA A 43 -22.96 40.34 18.78
C ALA A 43 -23.47 39.17 17.94
N ALA A 44 -22.80 38.90 16.82
CA ALA A 44 -23.02 37.70 16.06
C ALA A 44 -22.93 36.53 17.03
N VAL A 45 -24.07 35.90 17.30
CA VAL A 45 -24.11 34.60 17.94
C VAL A 45 -23.38 33.70 16.97
N THR A 46 -22.10 33.42 17.22
CA THR A 46 -21.46 32.27 16.60
C THR A 46 -22.27 31.09 17.12
N SER A 47 -23.15 30.56 16.27
CA SER A 47 -23.87 29.34 16.59
C SER A 47 -22.81 28.32 16.96
N VAL A 48 -22.77 27.97 18.25
CA VAL A 48 -22.12 26.73 18.68
C VAL A 48 -22.75 25.67 17.76
N PRO A 49 -21.97 24.85 17.02
CA PRO A 49 -22.57 23.79 16.23
C PRO A 49 -23.45 22.99 17.18
N ALA A 50 -24.76 22.98 16.92
CA ALA A 50 -25.65 22.08 17.60
C ALA A 50 -25.09 20.69 17.27
N LEU A 51 -24.63 19.95 18.28
CA LEU A 51 -24.27 18.54 18.12
C LEU A 51 -25.45 17.88 17.40
N ALA A 52 -25.22 17.43 16.17
CA ALA A 52 -26.21 16.65 15.44
C ALA A 52 -26.56 15.45 16.31
N ALA A 53 -27.85 15.25 16.59
CA ALA A 53 -28.28 14.11 17.37
C ALA A 53 -27.99 12.82 16.58
N ASP A 54 -27.36 11.85 17.24
CA ASP A 54 -27.06 10.56 16.64
C ASP A 54 -28.35 9.90 16.12
N THR A 55 -28.36 9.53 14.84
CA THR A 55 -29.45 8.75 14.26
C THR A 55 -29.16 7.27 14.47
N VAL A 56 -30.02 6.55 15.17
CA VAL A 56 -29.84 5.12 15.43
C VAL A 56 -30.79 4.31 14.55
N VAL A 57 -30.25 3.36 13.79
CA VAL A 57 -31.03 2.35 13.04
C VAL A 57 -31.03 1.07 13.88
N GLN A 58 -32.18 0.76 14.48
CA GLN A 58 -32.29 -0.37 15.40
C GLN A 58 -32.29 -1.71 14.66
N ALA A 59 -32.03 -2.79 15.39
CA ALA A 59 -32.11 -4.15 14.84
C ALA A 59 -33.51 -4.41 14.23
N GLY A 60 -33.54 -4.94 13.01
CA GLY A 60 -34.77 -5.17 12.23
C GLY A 60 -35.29 -3.95 11.47
N GLU A 61 -34.76 -2.75 11.73
CA GLU A 61 -35.08 -1.57 10.94
C GLU A 61 -34.25 -1.52 9.65
N THR A 62 -34.81 -0.89 8.62
CA THR A 62 -34.12 -0.64 7.36
C THR A 62 -34.32 0.81 6.95
N VAL A 63 -33.20 1.52 6.73
CA VAL A 63 -33.19 2.89 6.20
C VAL A 63 -32.63 2.88 4.78
N ASN A 64 -33.33 3.55 3.86
CA ASN A 64 -32.92 3.65 2.45
C ASN A 64 -32.62 5.10 2.10
N GLY A 65 -31.42 5.34 1.56
CA GLY A 65 -30.95 6.65 1.16
C GLY A 65 -30.75 7.61 2.33
N GLY A 66 -30.23 8.80 2.01
CA GLY A 66 -29.92 9.84 2.98
C GLY A 66 -28.46 10.28 2.88
N THR A 67 -28.16 11.42 3.48
CA THR A 67 -26.82 12.00 3.50
C THR A 67 -26.45 12.34 4.94
N LEU A 68 -25.28 11.90 5.37
CA LEU A 68 -24.65 12.35 6.62
C LEU A 68 -23.68 13.48 6.29
N ALA A 69 -23.88 14.65 6.90
CA ALA A 69 -23.04 15.83 6.72
C ALA A 69 -22.84 16.55 8.07
N ASN A 70 -21.99 17.59 8.14
CA ASN A 70 -21.92 18.48 9.31
C ASN A 70 -21.75 17.76 10.68
N HIS A 71 -20.94 16.71 10.73
CA HIS A 71 -20.70 15.87 11.90
C HIS A 71 -21.91 15.02 12.35
N ASP A 72 -22.90 14.80 11.48
CA ASP A 72 -23.98 13.83 11.70
C ASP A 72 -23.43 12.42 11.95
N ASN A 73 -23.91 11.76 13.00
CA ASN A 73 -23.62 10.36 13.27
C ASN A 73 -24.82 9.48 12.91
N GLN A 74 -24.57 8.34 12.27
CA GLN A 74 -25.54 7.26 12.13
C GLN A 74 -25.01 5.97 12.75
N ILE A 75 -25.67 5.45 13.77
CA ILE A 75 -25.32 4.18 14.42
C ILE A 75 -26.23 3.08 13.89
N VAL A 76 -25.68 2.03 13.29
CA VAL A 76 -26.42 1.00 12.57
C VAL A 76 -26.32 -0.34 13.28
N PHE A 77 -27.40 -0.77 13.94
CA PHE A 77 -27.63 -2.14 14.41
C PHE A 77 -28.56 -2.92 13.47
N GLY A 78 -29.36 -2.22 12.66
CA GLY A 78 -30.22 -2.78 11.61
C GLY A 78 -29.56 -2.76 10.23
N MET A 79 -30.31 -2.33 9.21
CA MET A 79 -29.83 -2.23 7.84
C MET A 79 -29.90 -0.80 7.30
N THR A 80 -28.87 -0.39 6.56
CA THR A 80 -28.90 0.81 5.73
C THR A 80 -28.58 0.47 4.28
N ASN A 81 -29.16 1.21 3.34
CA ASN A 81 -28.95 0.97 1.91
C ASN A 81 -28.88 2.28 1.13
N GLY A 82 -27.80 2.52 0.41
CA GLY A 82 -27.63 3.71 -0.45
C GLY A 82 -27.35 5.01 0.31
N MET A 83 -26.76 4.93 1.50
CA MET A 83 -26.36 6.13 2.25
C MET A 83 -25.22 6.87 1.55
N THR A 84 -25.24 8.20 1.57
CA THR A 84 -24.07 9.03 1.23
C THR A 84 -23.46 9.58 2.51
N ILE A 85 -22.15 9.44 2.68
CA ILE A 85 -21.43 9.93 3.87
C ILE A 85 -20.42 10.97 3.43
N SER A 86 -20.59 12.19 3.92
CA SER A 86 -19.76 13.35 3.62
C SER A 86 -19.21 14.03 4.89
N THR A 87 -19.17 13.29 5.99
CA THR A 87 -18.67 13.75 7.29
C THR A 87 -18.01 12.63 8.11
N GLY A 88 -17.15 12.99 9.07
CA GLY A 88 -16.43 12.06 9.95
C GLY A 88 -14.93 11.93 9.69
N LEU A 89 -14.40 12.62 8.69
CA LEU A 89 -12.98 12.59 8.29
C LEU A 89 -12.44 13.96 7.86
N GLU A 90 -13.09 15.06 8.27
CA GLU A 90 -12.74 16.42 7.84
C GLU A 90 -11.30 16.82 8.16
N TYR A 91 -10.71 16.23 9.20
CA TYR A 91 -9.35 16.52 9.64
C TYR A 91 -8.32 15.43 9.27
N GLY A 92 -8.70 14.49 8.40
CA GLY A 92 -7.85 13.38 7.94
C GLY A 92 -7.88 12.15 8.86
N PRO A 93 -7.24 11.03 8.48
CA PRO A 93 -7.45 9.71 9.11
C PRO A 93 -6.96 9.55 10.55
N ASP A 94 -5.91 10.29 10.95
CA ASP A 94 -5.27 10.13 12.26
C ASP A 94 -5.61 11.27 13.24
N ASN A 95 -6.76 11.92 13.05
CA ASN A 95 -7.17 13.04 13.89
C ASN A 95 -8.34 12.69 14.82
N GLU A 96 -8.08 12.72 16.12
CA GLU A 96 -9.07 12.47 17.18
C GLU A 96 -10.18 13.54 17.25
N ALA A 97 -10.01 14.69 16.57
CA ALA A 97 -11.04 15.72 16.49
C ALA A 97 -12.16 15.38 15.48
N ASN A 98 -12.01 14.32 14.67
CA ASN A 98 -13.06 13.90 13.77
C ASN A 98 -14.29 13.41 14.54
N THR A 99 -15.46 13.85 14.09
CA THR A 99 -16.77 13.45 14.60
C THR A 99 -17.75 13.33 13.44
N GLY A 100 -18.76 12.49 13.56
CA GLY A 100 -19.67 12.18 12.44
C GLY A 100 -19.36 10.84 11.77
N GLY A 101 -20.18 10.51 10.78
CA GLY A 101 -20.02 9.33 9.92
C GLY A 101 -21.01 8.22 10.22
N GLN A 102 -20.86 7.11 9.51
CA GLN A 102 -21.69 5.90 9.71
C GLN A 102 -20.92 4.86 10.51
N TRP A 103 -21.53 4.39 11.59
CA TRP A 103 -20.97 3.42 12.53
C TRP A 103 -21.79 2.13 12.44
N VAL A 104 -21.28 1.16 11.67
CA VAL A 104 -21.91 -0.16 11.52
C VAL A 104 -21.48 -1.04 12.67
N GLN A 105 -22.43 -1.35 13.56
CA GLN A 105 -22.21 -2.10 14.80
C GLN A 105 -22.37 -3.60 14.57
N ASP A 106 -22.13 -4.39 15.63
CA ASP A 106 -22.37 -5.84 15.62
C ASP A 106 -23.81 -6.17 15.18
N GLY A 107 -23.94 -7.07 14.19
CA GLY A 107 -25.20 -7.43 13.54
C GLY A 107 -25.74 -6.39 12.54
N GLY A 108 -25.17 -5.18 12.51
CA GLY A 108 -25.53 -4.13 11.57
C GLY A 108 -25.04 -4.41 10.15
N THR A 109 -25.82 -3.97 9.16
CA THR A 109 -25.48 -4.09 7.73
C THR A 109 -25.61 -2.74 7.00
N ALA A 110 -24.61 -2.37 6.20
CA ALA A 110 -24.72 -1.22 5.29
C ALA A 110 -24.40 -1.62 3.84
N ASN A 111 -25.33 -1.35 2.92
CA ASN A 111 -25.22 -1.71 1.52
C ASN A 111 -25.13 -0.47 0.64
N LYS A 112 -24.30 -0.51 -0.40
CA LYS A 112 -24.23 0.54 -1.43
C LYS A 112 -23.94 1.93 -0.87
N THR A 113 -23.20 1.98 0.24
CA THR A 113 -22.79 3.25 0.85
C THR A 113 -21.81 3.96 -0.07
N THR A 114 -22.04 5.24 -0.34
CA THR A 114 -21.09 6.12 -1.02
C THR A 114 -20.40 7.00 0.02
N VAL A 115 -19.08 6.87 0.16
CA VAL A 115 -18.26 7.67 1.07
C VAL A 115 -17.52 8.71 0.22
N THR A 116 -17.83 9.99 0.42
CA THR A 116 -17.23 11.09 -0.33
C THR A 116 -16.13 11.77 0.49
N SER A 117 -15.52 12.84 -0.05
CA SER A 117 -14.56 13.67 0.68
C SER A 117 -15.07 14.05 2.08
N GLY A 118 -14.23 13.85 3.10
CA GLY A 118 -14.56 14.09 4.50
C GLY A 118 -15.48 13.05 5.12
N GLY A 119 -15.93 12.04 4.36
CA GLY A 119 -16.78 10.96 4.85
C GLY A 119 -16.01 9.84 5.54
N LEU A 120 -16.56 9.34 6.65
CA LEU A 120 -16.06 8.15 7.34
C LEU A 120 -17.15 7.08 7.49
N GLN A 121 -16.88 5.88 6.97
CA GLN A 121 -17.61 4.67 7.36
C GLN A 121 -16.76 3.84 8.32
N ARG A 122 -17.21 3.67 9.56
CA ARG A 122 -16.59 2.76 10.52
C ARG A 122 -17.40 1.48 10.61
N VAL A 123 -16.73 0.35 10.37
CA VAL A 123 -17.31 -0.99 10.45
C VAL A 123 -16.69 -1.69 11.66
N ASN A 124 -17.42 -1.73 12.77
CA ASN A 124 -16.95 -2.32 14.01
C ASN A 124 -17.00 -3.87 13.94
N PRO A 125 -16.36 -4.58 14.90
CA PRO A 125 -16.44 -6.04 14.96
C PRO A 125 -17.90 -6.52 14.91
N GLY A 126 -18.16 -7.54 14.07
CA GLY A 126 -19.50 -8.08 13.84
C GLY A 126 -20.38 -7.28 12.87
N GLY A 127 -19.99 -6.06 12.49
CA GLY A 127 -20.64 -5.28 11.45
C GLY A 127 -20.25 -5.73 10.04
N SER A 128 -21.15 -5.56 9.08
CA SER A 128 -20.94 -5.96 7.68
C SER A 128 -21.32 -4.85 6.69
N VAL A 129 -20.51 -4.66 5.66
CA VAL A 129 -20.81 -3.73 4.57
C VAL A 129 -20.61 -4.36 3.20
N SER A 130 -21.43 -3.96 2.23
CA SER A 130 -21.33 -4.44 0.85
C SER A 130 -21.45 -3.31 -0.17
N ASP A 131 -20.79 -3.49 -1.31
CA ASP A 131 -20.84 -2.59 -2.48
C ASP A 131 -20.54 -1.13 -2.10
N THR A 132 -19.64 -0.90 -1.14
CA THR A 132 -19.27 0.44 -0.69
C THR A 132 -18.37 1.09 -1.73
N VAL A 133 -18.67 2.34 -2.11
CA VAL A 133 -17.84 3.14 -3.02
C VAL A 133 -17.21 4.28 -2.25
N ILE A 134 -15.89 4.36 -2.23
CA ILE A 134 -15.13 5.37 -1.49
C ILE A 134 -14.39 6.25 -2.50
N SER A 135 -14.75 7.54 -2.53
CA SER A 135 -14.14 8.54 -3.41
C SER A 135 -12.99 9.28 -2.73
N ALA A 136 -12.24 10.06 -3.49
CA ALA A 136 -11.14 10.88 -3.00
C ALA A 136 -11.47 11.65 -1.70
N GLY A 137 -10.61 11.48 -0.70
CA GLY A 137 -10.75 12.10 0.63
C GLY A 137 -11.80 11.45 1.55
N GLY A 138 -12.46 10.38 1.11
CA GLY A 138 -13.30 9.53 1.95
C GLY A 138 -12.55 8.32 2.49
N GLY A 139 -13.02 7.76 3.59
CA GLY A 139 -12.36 6.64 4.26
C GLY A 139 -13.31 5.59 4.83
N GLN A 140 -12.86 4.33 4.84
CA GLN A 140 -13.48 3.24 5.60
C GLN A 140 -12.50 2.65 6.62
N SER A 141 -12.88 2.69 7.89
CA SER A 141 -12.19 2.03 9.00
C SER A 141 -12.84 0.68 9.27
N LEU A 142 -12.17 -0.41 8.92
CA LEU A 142 -12.74 -1.75 8.89
C LEU A 142 -12.16 -2.67 9.98
N GLN A 143 -12.97 -3.01 10.97
CA GLN A 143 -12.73 -4.06 12.00
C GLN A 143 -13.71 -5.24 11.87
N GLY A 144 -14.81 -5.06 11.13
CA GLY A 144 -15.76 -6.11 10.75
C GLY A 144 -15.49 -6.68 9.36
N GLN A 145 -16.54 -6.82 8.55
CA GLN A 145 -16.45 -7.37 7.19
C GLN A 145 -16.85 -6.34 6.11
N ALA A 146 -16.11 -6.31 5.02
CA ALA A 146 -16.45 -5.52 3.83
C ALA A 146 -16.36 -6.38 2.57
N VAL A 147 -17.38 -6.34 1.73
CA VAL A 147 -17.46 -7.08 0.46
C VAL A 147 -17.65 -6.11 -0.70
N ASN A 148 -16.90 -6.33 -1.80
CA ASN A 148 -16.99 -5.54 -3.04
C ASN A 148 -16.80 -4.02 -2.83
N THR A 149 -15.85 -3.63 -1.98
CA THR A 149 -15.53 -2.21 -1.82
C THR A 149 -14.80 -1.69 -3.06
N THR A 150 -15.16 -0.50 -3.54
CA THR A 150 -14.46 0.17 -4.66
C THR A 150 -13.81 1.45 -4.17
N LEU A 151 -12.49 1.59 -4.37
CA LEU A 151 -11.71 2.76 -3.97
C LEU A 151 -11.37 3.59 -5.21
N ASN A 152 -12.02 4.75 -5.38
CA ASN A 152 -11.80 5.71 -6.46
C ASN A 152 -11.11 6.97 -5.90
N GLY A 153 -9.86 6.81 -5.47
CA GLY A 153 -9.10 7.84 -4.76
C GLY A 153 -9.30 7.85 -3.24
N GLY A 154 -10.24 7.03 -2.72
CA GLY A 154 -10.52 6.90 -1.30
C GLY A 154 -9.67 5.85 -0.60
N GLU A 155 -9.80 5.78 0.72
CA GLU A 155 -8.97 4.94 1.57
C GLU A 155 -9.78 3.85 2.28
N GLN A 156 -9.20 2.66 2.42
CA GLN A 156 -9.71 1.59 3.27
C GLN A 156 -8.61 1.10 4.20
N TRP A 157 -8.82 1.27 5.50
CA TRP A 157 -7.91 0.76 6.53
C TRP A 157 -8.52 -0.51 7.13
N VAL A 158 -7.95 -1.66 6.80
CA VAL A 158 -8.34 -2.94 7.37
C VAL A 158 -7.53 -3.14 8.65
N HIS A 159 -8.20 -3.08 9.79
CA HIS A 159 -7.62 -3.23 11.12
C HIS A 159 -7.58 -4.69 11.55
N GLU A 160 -6.93 -4.97 12.70
CA GLU A 160 -6.91 -6.28 13.32
C GLU A 160 -8.32 -6.90 13.41
N GLY A 161 -8.45 -8.15 12.97
CA GLY A 161 -9.73 -8.87 12.89
C GLY A 161 -10.62 -8.50 11.71
N GLY A 162 -10.34 -7.39 11.02
CA GLY A 162 -11.07 -6.94 9.84
C GLY A 162 -10.80 -7.81 8.61
N ILE A 163 -11.85 -8.02 7.81
CA ILE A 163 -11.79 -8.82 6.57
C ILE A 163 -12.36 -8.01 5.41
N ALA A 164 -11.53 -7.72 4.41
CA ALA A 164 -11.95 -7.11 3.15
C ALA A 164 -11.94 -8.16 2.02
N THR A 165 -13.05 -8.37 1.34
CA THR A 165 -13.18 -9.33 0.22
C THR A 165 -13.57 -8.59 -1.06
N GLY A 166 -12.83 -8.85 -2.15
CA GLY A 166 -13.18 -8.30 -3.47
C GLY A 166 -13.02 -6.79 -3.58
N THR A 167 -12.06 -6.20 -2.85
CA THR A 167 -11.80 -4.76 -2.95
C THR A 167 -11.18 -4.43 -4.31
N VAL A 168 -11.71 -3.43 -5.00
CA VAL A 168 -11.17 -2.90 -6.26
C VAL A 168 -10.54 -1.54 -6.00
N ILE A 169 -9.23 -1.42 -6.22
CA ILE A 169 -8.45 -0.21 -6.00
C ILE A 169 -8.17 0.46 -7.34
N ASN A 170 -8.90 1.54 -7.64
CA ASN A 170 -8.74 2.34 -8.85
C ASN A 170 -7.86 3.57 -8.57
N GLU A 171 -7.72 4.46 -9.55
CA GLU A 171 -6.82 5.63 -9.53
C GLU A 171 -6.76 6.32 -8.16
N LYS A 172 -5.55 6.37 -7.58
CA LYS A 172 -5.22 6.96 -6.27
C LYS A 172 -5.92 6.33 -5.06
N GLY A 173 -6.67 5.26 -5.23
CA GLY A 173 -7.23 4.50 -4.12
C GLY A 173 -6.12 3.85 -3.30
N TRP A 174 -6.37 3.68 -2.01
CA TRP A 174 -5.40 3.07 -1.10
C TRP A 174 -6.06 2.09 -0.13
N GLN A 175 -5.57 0.85 -0.10
CA GLN A 175 -5.95 -0.13 0.90
C GLN A 175 -4.76 -0.44 1.81
N ALA A 176 -4.91 -0.19 3.10
CA ALA A 176 -3.93 -0.55 4.12
C ALA A 176 -4.42 -1.76 4.92
N VAL A 177 -3.79 -2.92 4.72
CA VAL A 177 -4.07 -4.16 5.46
C VAL A 177 -3.13 -4.24 6.65
N LYS A 178 -3.61 -3.90 7.85
CA LYS A 178 -2.81 -3.82 9.07
C LYS A 178 -2.51 -5.21 9.65
N SER A 179 -1.64 -5.27 10.66
CA SER A 179 -1.34 -6.53 11.36
C SER A 179 -2.61 -7.16 11.93
N GLY A 180 -2.73 -8.49 11.82
CA GLY A 180 -3.92 -9.25 12.20
C GLY A 180 -5.14 -9.09 11.27
N ALA A 181 -5.03 -8.33 10.18
CA ALA A 181 -6.09 -8.15 9.19
C ALA A 181 -5.95 -9.12 7.99
N MET A 182 -7.05 -9.28 7.24
CA MET A 182 -7.09 -10.09 6.01
C MET A 182 -7.74 -9.30 4.86
N ALA A 183 -7.09 -9.32 3.70
CA ALA A 183 -7.70 -8.93 2.43
C ALA A 183 -7.68 -10.10 1.45
N THR A 184 -8.82 -10.41 0.82
CA THR A 184 -8.90 -11.47 -0.19
C THR A 184 -9.44 -10.93 -1.50
N ASP A 185 -8.96 -11.49 -2.61
CA ASP A 185 -9.49 -11.24 -3.96
C ASP A 185 -9.42 -9.74 -4.33
N THR A 186 -8.39 -9.05 -3.83
CA THR A 186 -8.19 -7.63 -4.11
C THR A 186 -7.70 -7.44 -5.54
N VAL A 187 -8.25 -6.47 -6.25
CA VAL A 187 -7.84 -6.06 -7.59
C VAL A 187 -7.19 -4.68 -7.51
N VAL A 188 -5.93 -4.58 -7.90
CA VAL A 188 -5.13 -3.35 -7.78
C VAL A 188 -4.84 -2.77 -9.17
N ASN A 189 -5.33 -1.54 -9.43
CA ASN A 189 -5.23 -0.84 -10.72
C ASN A 189 -4.45 0.50 -10.64
N THR A 190 -3.81 0.82 -9.51
CA THR A 190 -3.04 2.06 -9.28
C THR A 190 -1.88 1.81 -8.30
N GLY A 191 -0.98 2.78 -8.19
CA GLY A 191 0.12 2.84 -7.22
C GLY A 191 1.52 2.69 -7.82
N ALA A 192 1.64 2.24 -9.06
CA ALA A 192 2.93 2.07 -9.75
C ALA A 192 3.40 3.32 -10.53
N GLU A 193 2.73 4.47 -10.38
CA GLU A 193 3.02 5.68 -11.16
C GLU A 193 4.43 6.27 -10.90
N GLY A 194 5.06 5.92 -9.77
CA GLY A 194 6.44 6.31 -9.43
C GLY A 194 7.53 5.42 -10.04
N GLY A 195 7.17 4.36 -10.75
CA GLY A 195 8.10 3.37 -11.28
C GLY A 195 8.52 2.31 -10.26
N PRO A 196 9.44 1.41 -10.65
CA PRO A 196 9.67 0.13 -9.96
C PRO A 196 10.22 0.27 -8.53
N ASP A 197 11.06 1.28 -8.28
CA ASP A 197 11.67 1.56 -6.98
C ASP A 197 10.86 2.55 -6.11
N ALA A 198 9.66 2.96 -6.57
CA ALA A 198 8.83 3.85 -5.78
C ALA A 198 8.16 3.11 -4.62
N GLU A 199 8.51 3.48 -3.40
CA GLU A 199 7.83 3.03 -2.18
C GLU A 199 6.59 3.90 -1.92
N ASN A 200 5.75 4.11 -2.94
CA ASN A 200 4.51 4.88 -2.81
C ASN A 200 3.59 4.16 -1.82
N GLY A 201 3.66 4.56 -0.55
CA GLY A 201 2.91 3.95 0.54
C GLY A 201 1.48 4.46 0.69
N ASP A 202 1.04 5.37 -0.18
CA ASP A 202 -0.23 6.11 -0.09
C ASP A 202 -1.21 5.81 -1.24
N THR A 203 -0.88 4.86 -2.13
CA THR A 203 -1.75 4.38 -3.22
C THR A 203 -1.53 2.89 -3.46
N GLY A 204 -2.49 2.21 -4.09
CA GLY A 204 -2.44 0.77 -4.30
C GLY A 204 -2.75 -0.02 -3.02
N GLN A 205 -2.10 -1.17 -2.82
CA GLN A 205 -2.30 -2.02 -1.65
C GLN A 205 -1.04 -2.08 -0.77
N PHE A 206 -1.16 -1.74 0.50
CA PHE A 206 -0.10 -1.85 1.50
C PHE A 206 -0.42 -2.94 2.52
N VAL A 207 0.43 -3.97 2.63
CA VAL A 207 0.16 -5.19 3.40
C VAL A 207 1.15 -5.33 4.56
N ARG A 208 0.66 -5.12 5.78
CA ARG A 208 1.31 -5.53 7.05
C ARG A 208 0.67 -6.77 7.67
N GLY A 209 -0.58 -7.08 7.29
CA GLY A 209 -1.29 -8.30 7.64
C GLY A 209 -1.18 -9.36 6.55
N ASN A 210 -2.32 -9.91 6.14
CA ASN A 210 -2.39 -10.95 5.13
C ASN A 210 -3.20 -10.51 3.91
N ALA A 211 -2.67 -10.74 2.71
CA ALA A 211 -3.38 -10.58 1.45
C ALA A 211 -3.38 -11.90 0.67
N VAL A 212 -4.54 -12.33 0.18
CA VAL A 212 -4.71 -13.64 -0.49
C VAL A 212 -5.41 -13.46 -1.83
N ARG A 213 -4.93 -14.14 -2.89
CA ARG A 213 -5.50 -14.06 -4.25
C ARG A 213 -5.57 -12.64 -4.80
N THR A 214 -4.50 -11.87 -4.60
CA THR A 214 -4.43 -10.49 -5.13
C THR A 214 -4.15 -10.54 -6.63
N THR A 215 -4.88 -9.73 -7.39
CA THR A 215 -4.59 -9.47 -8.81
C THR A 215 -4.06 -8.05 -8.96
N ILE A 216 -2.85 -7.92 -9.49
CA ILE A 216 -2.20 -6.65 -9.77
C ILE A 216 -2.21 -6.43 -11.28
N ASN A 217 -3.02 -5.46 -11.72
CA ASN A 217 -3.12 -5.09 -13.13
C ASN A 217 -2.07 -4.03 -13.50
N LYS A 218 -2.09 -3.58 -14.75
CA LYS A 218 -1.29 -2.46 -15.21
C LYS A 218 -1.47 -1.25 -14.28
N ASN A 219 -0.36 -0.63 -13.92
CA ASN A 219 -0.24 0.48 -12.98
C ASN A 219 -0.55 0.11 -11.51
N GLY A 220 -0.93 -1.14 -11.23
CA GLY A 220 -1.18 -1.62 -9.88
C GLY A 220 0.12 -1.83 -9.10
N ARG A 221 0.11 -1.49 -7.81
CA ARG A 221 1.21 -1.80 -6.89
C ARG A 221 0.71 -2.44 -5.59
N GLN A 222 1.32 -3.57 -5.23
CA GLN A 222 1.23 -4.14 -3.89
C GLN A 222 2.57 -4.00 -3.18
N ILE A 223 2.58 -3.42 -1.98
CA ILE A 223 3.75 -3.39 -1.09
C ILE A 223 3.48 -4.35 0.07
N VAL A 224 4.26 -5.42 0.14
CA VAL A 224 4.27 -6.36 1.28
C VAL A 224 5.35 -5.91 2.25
N ALA A 225 4.94 -5.26 3.34
CA ALA A 225 5.83 -4.78 4.39
C ALA A 225 6.49 -5.94 5.15
N ALA A 226 7.50 -5.66 5.97
CA ALA A 226 8.32 -6.66 6.66
C ALA A 226 7.54 -7.75 7.43
N GLU A 227 6.40 -7.38 8.04
CA GLU A 227 5.54 -8.32 8.78
C GLU A 227 4.39 -8.89 7.92
N GLY A 228 4.23 -8.37 6.71
CA GLY A 228 3.15 -8.73 5.81
C GLY A 228 3.38 -10.04 5.08
N THR A 229 2.28 -10.71 4.74
CA THR A 229 2.28 -11.89 3.87
C THR A 229 1.30 -11.70 2.71
N ALA A 230 1.76 -11.92 1.49
CA ALA A 230 0.92 -12.02 0.30
C ALA A 230 0.97 -13.46 -0.25
N ASN A 231 -0.19 -14.05 -0.51
CA ASN A 231 -0.30 -15.44 -0.97
C ASN A 231 -1.14 -15.54 -2.25
N THR A 232 -0.67 -16.30 -3.23
CA THR A 232 -1.33 -16.52 -4.53
C THR A 232 -1.55 -15.18 -5.26
N THR A 233 -0.47 -14.42 -5.46
CA THR A 233 -0.56 -13.12 -6.14
C THR A 233 -0.32 -13.28 -7.65
N VAL A 234 -1.17 -12.68 -8.48
CA VAL A 234 -0.96 -12.63 -9.93
C VAL A 234 -0.61 -11.20 -10.34
N VAL A 235 0.52 -11.03 -11.01
CA VAL A 235 1.01 -9.72 -11.46
C VAL A 235 1.03 -9.69 -12.98
N TYR A 236 0.19 -8.84 -13.59
CA TYR A 236 0.14 -8.66 -15.03
C TYR A 236 1.11 -7.57 -15.51
N ALA A 237 1.28 -7.49 -16.84
CA ALA A 237 2.14 -6.51 -17.50
C ALA A 237 1.92 -5.07 -17.00
N GLY A 238 3.00 -4.47 -16.49
CA GLY A 238 3.01 -3.12 -15.93
C GLY A 238 2.45 -2.99 -14.51
N GLY A 239 2.20 -4.11 -13.83
CA GLY A 239 1.95 -4.14 -12.39
C GLY A 239 3.21 -4.54 -11.61
N ASP A 240 3.29 -4.11 -10.35
CA ASP A 240 4.45 -4.29 -9.47
C ASP A 240 4.06 -4.91 -8.12
N GLN A 241 4.86 -5.85 -7.65
CA GLN A 241 4.87 -6.30 -6.25
C GLN A 241 6.22 -5.99 -5.60
N THR A 242 6.21 -5.20 -4.53
CA THR A 242 7.39 -4.96 -3.69
C THR A 242 7.31 -5.81 -2.43
N VAL A 243 8.37 -6.57 -2.15
CA VAL A 243 8.40 -7.56 -1.06
C VAL A 243 9.51 -7.21 -0.08
N HIS A 244 9.10 -6.67 1.07
CA HIS A 244 9.93 -6.53 2.28
C HIS A 244 9.61 -7.64 3.30
N GLY A 245 8.42 -8.24 3.25
CA GLY A 245 7.99 -9.39 4.07
C GLY A 245 8.00 -10.69 3.28
N HIS A 246 6.84 -11.37 3.22
CA HIS A 246 6.73 -12.69 2.58
C HIS A 246 5.75 -12.69 1.40
N ALA A 247 6.23 -13.09 0.22
CA ALA A 247 5.38 -13.35 -0.95
C ALA A 247 5.42 -14.85 -1.29
N LEU A 248 4.27 -15.50 -1.28
CA LEU A 248 4.12 -16.94 -1.53
C LEU A 248 3.30 -17.14 -2.81
N ASP A 249 3.71 -18.07 -3.68
CA ASP A 249 2.96 -18.47 -4.86
C ASP A 249 2.62 -17.26 -5.77
N THR A 250 3.66 -16.51 -6.16
CA THR A 250 3.48 -15.36 -7.05
C THR A 250 3.62 -15.76 -8.51
N THR A 251 2.66 -15.41 -9.35
CA THR A 251 2.71 -15.62 -10.80
C THR A 251 2.92 -14.30 -11.53
N LEU A 252 4.04 -14.15 -12.25
CA LEU A 252 4.39 -12.96 -13.03
C LEU A 252 4.05 -13.16 -14.51
N ASN A 253 2.92 -12.62 -14.95
CA ASN A 253 2.43 -12.63 -16.34
C ASN A 253 2.77 -11.31 -17.05
N GLY A 254 4.07 -11.05 -17.22
CA GLY A 254 4.57 -9.77 -17.75
C GLY A 254 4.82 -8.70 -16.69
N GLY A 255 4.40 -8.94 -15.44
CA GLY A 255 4.59 -8.04 -14.30
C GLY A 255 5.91 -8.21 -13.57
N TYR A 256 6.13 -7.38 -12.55
CA TYR A 256 7.37 -7.31 -11.79
C TYR A 256 7.20 -7.72 -10.33
N GLN A 257 8.21 -8.41 -9.80
CA GLN A 257 8.37 -8.61 -8.35
C GLN A 257 9.76 -8.15 -7.92
N TYR A 258 9.82 -7.26 -6.93
CA TYR A 258 11.04 -6.75 -6.32
C TYR A 258 11.17 -7.32 -4.91
N VAL A 259 12.12 -8.22 -4.70
CA VAL A 259 12.43 -8.78 -3.38
C VAL A 259 13.54 -7.94 -2.76
N HIS A 260 13.17 -7.14 -1.76
CA HIS A 260 14.06 -6.22 -1.07
C HIS A 260 14.80 -6.90 0.09
N ASN A 261 15.71 -6.17 0.72
CA ASN A 261 16.46 -6.65 1.88
C ASN A 261 15.52 -7.14 3.00
N GLY A 262 15.72 -8.37 3.46
CA GLY A 262 14.86 -9.05 4.45
C GLY A 262 13.59 -9.66 3.87
N GLY A 263 13.22 -9.32 2.64
CA GLY A 263 12.09 -9.89 1.93
C GLY A 263 12.38 -11.32 1.44
N THR A 264 11.34 -12.16 1.48
CA THR A 264 11.38 -13.52 0.95
C THR A 264 10.26 -13.74 -0.05
N ALA A 265 10.58 -14.24 -1.24
CA ALA A 265 9.63 -14.72 -2.23
C ALA A 265 9.79 -16.23 -2.41
N SER A 266 8.72 -17.01 -2.24
CA SER A 266 8.71 -18.46 -2.44
C SER A 266 7.76 -18.86 -3.55
N ASP A 267 8.15 -19.88 -4.32
CA ASP A 267 7.33 -20.47 -5.39
C ASP A 267 6.90 -19.45 -6.46
N THR A 268 7.78 -18.50 -6.77
CA THR A 268 7.50 -17.52 -7.83
C THR A 268 7.62 -18.16 -9.21
N VAL A 269 6.57 -18.04 -10.02
CA VAL A 269 6.54 -18.47 -11.42
C VAL A 269 6.68 -17.25 -12.33
N VAL A 270 7.78 -17.19 -13.06
CA VAL A 270 8.09 -16.10 -13.99
C VAL A 270 7.75 -16.52 -15.41
N ASN A 271 6.63 -16.03 -15.95
CA ASN A 271 6.18 -16.29 -17.32
C ASN A 271 6.77 -15.28 -18.31
N SER A 272 6.39 -15.37 -19.59
CA SER A 272 6.86 -14.47 -20.65
C SER A 272 6.77 -13.01 -20.22
N ASP A 273 7.89 -12.29 -20.39
CA ASP A 273 8.05 -10.87 -20.07
C ASP A 273 7.92 -10.53 -18.57
N GLY A 274 7.60 -11.52 -17.72
CA GLY A 274 7.64 -11.40 -16.28
C GLY A 274 9.08 -11.27 -15.79
N TRP A 275 9.28 -10.51 -14.72
CA TRP A 275 10.62 -10.24 -14.22
C TRP A 275 10.64 -10.19 -12.69
N GLN A 276 11.34 -11.15 -12.10
CA GLN A 276 11.65 -11.18 -10.68
C GLN A 276 13.04 -10.58 -10.44
N ILE A 277 13.15 -9.63 -9.53
CA ILE A 277 14.38 -8.95 -9.14
C ILE A 277 14.64 -9.23 -7.67
N VAL A 278 15.72 -9.95 -7.38
CA VAL A 278 16.21 -10.17 -6.02
C VAL A 278 17.31 -9.18 -5.72
N LYS A 279 17.03 -8.22 -4.83
CA LYS A 279 17.98 -7.18 -4.41
C LYS A 279 18.93 -7.71 -3.34
N GLU A 280 19.92 -6.89 -2.96
CA GLU A 280 20.83 -7.20 -1.86
C GLU A 280 20.04 -7.54 -0.58
N GLY A 281 20.38 -8.67 0.05
CA GLY A 281 19.71 -9.17 1.25
C GLY A 281 18.30 -9.75 1.03
N GLY A 282 17.79 -9.77 -0.20
CA GLY A 282 16.55 -10.45 -0.56
C GLY A 282 16.77 -11.96 -0.81
N LEU A 283 15.73 -12.75 -0.55
CA LEU A 283 15.72 -14.20 -0.77
C LEU A 283 14.59 -14.60 -1.73
N ALA A 284 14.92 -15.27 -2.82
CA ALA A 284 13.95 -16.02 -3.62
C ALA A 284 14.19 -17.52 -3.46
N ASP A 285 13.14 -18.28 -3.18
CA ASP A 285 13.21 -19.74 -3.08
C ASP A 285 12.20 -20.40 -4.02
N PHE A 286 12.55 -21.54 -4.61
CA PHE A 286 11.70 -22.28 -5.55
C PHE A 286 11.19 -21.48 -6.76
N THR A 287 12.02 -20.56 -7.27
CA THR A 287 11.66 -19.78 -8.46
C THR A 287 11.66 -20.66 -9.72
N THR A 288 10.56 -20.64 -10.49
CA THR A 288 10.50 -21.23 -11.83
C THR A 288 10.53 -20.14 -12.88
N VAL A 289 11.51 -20.16 -13.77
CA VAL A 289 11.63 -19.22 -14.89
C VAL A 289 11.25 -19.93 -16.18
N ASN A 290 10.11 -19.57 -16.76
CA ASN A 290 9.65 -20.11 -18.04
C ASN A 290 10.25 -19.32 -19.23
N GLN A 291 9.95 -19.77 -20.45
CA GLN A 291 10.42 -19.13 -21.67
C GLN A 291 10.09 -17.62 -21.69
N LYS A 292 11.11 -16.79 -21.98
CA LYS A 292 11.06 -15.31 -21.95
C LYS A 292 10.75 -14.67 -20.59
N GLY A 293 10.62 -15.45 -19.53
CA GLY A 293 10.66 -14.94 -18.17
C GLY A 293 12.09 -14.61 -17.76
N LYS A 294 12.25 -13.67 -16.83
CA LYS A 294 13.56 -13.23 -16.33
C LYS A 294 13.67 -13.29 -14.82
N LEU A 295 14.68 -13.99 -14.32
CA LEU A 295 15.16 -13.85 -12.95
C LEU A 295 16.43 -12.99 -12.96
N GLN A 296 16.42 -11.89 -12.22
CA GLN A 296 17.61 -11.11 -11.92
C GLN A 296 17.97 -11.23 -10.45
N VAL A 297 19.22 -11.59 -10.16
CA VAL A 297 19.76 -11.65 -8.79
C VAL A 297 20.94 -10.69 -8.70
N ASN A 298 20.76 -9.62 -7.94
CA ASN A 298 21.78 -8.59 -7.75
C ASN A 298 22.88 -9.10 -6.79
N ALA A 299 24.00 -8.38 -6.73
CA ALA A 299 25.04 -8.64 -5.73
C ALA A 299 24.45 -8.68 -4.31
N GLY A 300 24.84 -9.69 -3.52
CA GLY A 300 24.30 -9.92 -2.18
C GLY A 300 22.86 -10.43 -2.12
N GLY A 301 22.17 -10.59 -3.25
CA GLY A 301 20.88 -11.28 -3.33
C GLY A 301 21.05 -12.79 -3.38
N THR A 302 20.06 -13.54 -2.88
CA THR A 302 20.07 -15.01 -2.86
C THR A 302 18.85 -15.58 -3.59
N ALA A 303 19.07 -16.49 -4.53
CA ALA A 303 18.02 -17.28 -5.16
C ALA A 303 18.36 -18.78 -5.08
N THR A 304 17.55 -19.57 -4.38
CA THR A 304 17.75 -21.02 -4.22
C THR A 304 16.66 -21.82 -4.91
N ASN A 305 16.96 -23.09 -5.22
CA ASN A 305 16.02 -24.02 -5.85
C ASN A 305 15.42 -23.48 -7.17
N VAL A 306 16.22 -22.74 -7.93
CA VAL A 306 15.78 -22.15 -9.20
C VAL A 306 15.57 -23.25 -10.24
N THR A 307 14.42 -23.27 -10.89
CA THR A 307 14.17 -24.07 -12.09
C THR A 307 14.19 -23.15 -13.31
N LEU A 308 15.33 -23.10 -14.00
CA LEU A 308 15.51 -22.31 -15.22
C LEU A 308 15.14 -23.17 -16.43
N LYS A 309 13.92 -23.02 -16.95
CA LYS A 309 13.48 -23.76 -18.14
C LYS A 309 14.14 -23.21 -19.40
N GLN A 310 14.13 -24.01 -20.46
CA GLN A 310 14.65 -23.58 -21.76
C GLN A 310 13.99 -22.28 -22.21
N GLY A 311 14.85 -21.32 -22.55
CA GLY A 311 14.48 -19.99 -22.98
C GLY A 311 14.13 -19.02 -21.84
N GLY A 312 14.26 -19.43 -20.58
CA GLY A 312 14.22 -18.53 -19.44
C GLY A 312 15.56 -17.79 -19.29
N ALA A 313 15.51 -16.54 -18.85
CA ALA A 313 16.68 -15.69 -18.68
C ALA A 313 17.10 -15.61 -17.21
N LEU A 314 18.38 -15.87 -16.94
CA LEU A 314 19.03 -15.56 -15.67
C LEU A 314 19.98 -14.38 -15.85
N VAL A 315 19.81 -13.32 -15.06
CA VAL A 315 20.70 -12.15 -15.03
C VAL A 315 21.34 -12.06 -13.65
N THR A 316 22.65 -12.23 -13.55
CA THR A 316 23.34 -12.26 -12.25
C THR A 316 24.84 -11.92 -12.37
N SER A 317 25.54 -11.90 -11.24
CA SER A 317 26.99 -11.79 -11.18
C SER A 317 27.54 -12.79 -10.17
N THR A 318 28.85 -13.02 -10.20
CA THR A 318 29.52 -13.86 -9.20
C THR A 318 29.52 -13.28 -7.77
N ALA A 319 28.96 -12.08 -7.54
CA ALA A 319 28.70 -11.53 -6.20
C ALA A 319 27.30 -11.87 -5.64
N ALA A 320 26.47 -12.60 -6.39
CA ALA A 320 25.19 -13.12 -5.91
C ALA A 320 25.31 -14.58 -5.47
N THR A 321 24.25 -15.10 -4.83
CA THR A 321 24.08 -16.53 -4.58
C THR A 321 22.91 -17.04 -5.42
N VAL A 322 23.15 -17.98 -6.34
CA VAL A 322 22.11 -18.60 -7.17
C VAL A 322 22.34 -20.11 -7.24
N THR A 323 21.35 -20.93 -6.90
CA THR A 323 21.44 -22.39 -7.05
C THR A 323 20.18 -22.95 -7.68
N GLY A 324 20.32 -23.99 -8.50
CA GLY A 324 19.17 -24.58 -9.17
C GLY A 324 19.51 -25.62 -10.22
N ILE A 325 18.53 -25.85 -11.09
CA ILE A 325 18.63 -26.70 -12.27
C ILE A 325 18.28 -25.89 -13.52
N ASN A 326 18.99 -26.17 -14.60
CA ASN A 326 18.67 -25.71 -15.94
C ASN A 326 18.61 -26.90 -16.90
N ARG A 327 18.43 -26.64 -18.20
CA ARG A 327 18.34 -27.70 -19.22
C ARG A 327 19.59 -28.59 -19.37
N LEU A 328 20.72 -28.22 -18.78
CA LEU A 328 21.97 -28.99 -18.75
C LEU A 328 22.24 -29.66 -17.38
N GLY A 329 21.32 -29.55 -16.43
CA GLY A 329 21.46 -30.13 -15.08
C GLY A 329 21.62 -29.07 -13.99
N ALA A 330 22.22 -29.45 -12.87
CA ALA A 330 22.43 -28.54 -11.74
C ALA A 330 23.42 -27.42 -12.10
N PHE A 331 23.16 -26.21 -11.63
CA PHE A 331 24.04 -25.05 -11.79
C PHE A 331 24.14 -24.26 -10.50
N SER A 332 25.20 -23.48 -10.36
CA SER A 332 25.40 -22.64 -9.19
C SER A 332 26.17 -21.35 -9.49
N VAL A 333 25.94 -20.35 -8.65
CA VAL A 333 26.76 -19.15 -8.46
C VAL A 333 26.86 -18.98 -6.95
N VAL A 334 28.00 -19.31 -6.36
CA VAL A 334 28.19 -19.34 -4.90
C VAL A 334 29.60 -18.89 -4.59
N GLU A 335 29.75 -17.98 -3.62
CA GLU A 335 31.06 -17.55 -3.09
C GLU A 335 32.08 -17.17 -4.17
N GLY A 336 31.66 -16.38 -5.17
CA GLY A 336 32.56 -15.94 -6.24
C GLY A 336 32.84 -16.98 -7.33
N LYS A 337 32.14 -18.12 -7.32
CA LYS A 337 32.27 -19.18 -8.33
C LYS A 337 30.93 -19.49 -9.00
N ALA A 338 30.88 -19.38 -10.32
CA ALA A 338 29.78 -19.87 -11.14
C ALA A 338 30.13 -21.22 -11.80
N ASP A 339 29.16 -22.13 -11.92
CA ASP A 339 29.31 -23.40 -12.62
C ASP A 339 28.02 -23.78 -13.37
N ASN A 340 28.18 -24.27 -14.60
CA ASN A 340 27.10 -24.77 -15.47
C ASN A 340 25.96 -23.76 -15.73
N VAL A 341 26.28 -22.47 -15.71
CA VAL A 341 25.31 -21.40 -16.00
C VAL A 341 24.95 -21.39 -17.49
N VAL A 342 23.66 -21.40 -17.80
CA VAL A 342 23.13 -21.24 -19.16
C VAL A 342 22.61 -19.82 -19.34
N LEU A 343 23.05 -19.14 -20.39
CA LEU A 343 22.69 -17.77 -20.73
C LEU A 343 21.99 -17.75 -22.09
N GLU A 344 20.71 -17.39 -22.11
CA GLU A 344 19.88 -17.30 -23.31
C GLU A 344 18.78 -16.25 -23.12
N ASN A 345 18.19 -15.75 -24.21
CA ASN A 345 17.03 -14.83 -24.20
C ASN A 345 17.19 -13.59 -23.29
N GLY A 346 18.37 -12.98 -23.30
CA GLY A 346 18.70 -11.83 -22.44
C GLY A 346 19.31 -12.21 -21.09
N GLY A 347 19.57 -13.50 -20.86
CA GLY A 347 20.34 -13.98 -19.72
C GLY A 347 21.77 -13.43 -19.76
N ARG A 348 22.31 -13.08 -18.60
CA ARG A 348 23.62 -12.47 -18.46
C ARG A 348 24.34 -12.91 -17.19
N LEU A 349 25.64 -13.19 -17.30
CA LEU A 349 26.52 -13.42 -16.16
C LEU A 349 27.70 -12.45 -16.19
N ASP A 350 27.85 -11.68 -15.12
CA ASP A 350 29.05 -10.87 -14.87
C ASP A 350 30.03 -11.64 -13.96
N VAL A 351 31.21 -11.97 -14.48
CA VAL A 351 32.31 -12.59 -13.73
C VAL A 351 33.26 -11.50 -13.28
N LEU A 352 33.21 -11.19 -11.97
CA LEU A 352 33.99 -10.10 -11.36
C LEU A 352 35.48 -10.45 -11.18
N SER A 353 36.29 -9.44 -10.87
CA SER A 353 37.71 -9.60 -10.57
C SER A 353 37.95 -10.57 -9.42
N GLY A 354 38.85 -11.53 -9.61
CA GLY A 354 39.17 -12.58 -8.62
C GLY A 354 38.14 -13.71 -8.54
N HIS A 355 37.04 -13.63 -9.29
CA HIS A 355 36.00 -14.65 -9.33
C HIS A 355 36.15 -15.56 -10.56
N THR A 356 35.46 -16.69 -10.54
CA THR A 356 35.56 -17.73 -11.58
C THR A 356 34.20 -18.16 -12.10
N ALA A 357 34.14 -18.55 -13.37
CA ALA A 357 33.00 -19.24 -13.98
C ALA A 357 33.49 -20.48 -14.75
N THR A 358 32.83 -21.62 -14.57
CA THR A 358 33.13 -22.86 -15.29
C THR A 358 31.91 -23.35 -16.05
N ASN A 359 32.12 -24.02 -17.19
CA ASN A 359 31.07 -24.69 -17.95
C ASN A 359 29.91 -23.75 -18.35
N THR A 360 30.19 -22.47 -18.60
CA THR A 360 29.15 -21.51 -18.97
C THR A 360 28.74 -21.72 -20.42
N ARG A 361 27.44 -21.95 -20.65
CA ARG A 361 26.85 -22.02 -22.00
C ARG A 361 26.23 -20.67 -22.37
N VAL A 362 26.66 -20.09 -23.48
CA VAL A 362 26.18 -18.78 -23.96
C VAL A 362 25.48 -18.96 -25.30
N ASP A 363 24.16 -18.98 -25.31
CA ASP A 363 23.31 -19.16 -26.50
C ASP A 363 22.70 -17.83 -26.97
N ASP A 364 21.77 -17.91 -27.93
CA ASP A 364 21.13 -16.75 -28.56
C ASP A 364 20.55 -15.77 -27.55
N GLY A 365 20.98 -14.51 -27.65
CA GLY A 365 20.62 -13.43 -26.73
C GLY A 365 21.26 -13.52 -25.35
N GLY A 366 22.10 -14.52 -25.07
CA GLY A 366 22.88 -14.65 -23.84
C GLY A 366 24.14 -13.79 -23.86
N THR A 367 24.56 -13.28 -22.69
CA THR A 367 25.79 -12.48 -22.56
C THR A 367 26.65 -12.94 -21.38
N LEU A 368 27.87 -13.38 -21.66
CA LEU A 368 28.91 -13.56 -20.63
C LEU A 368 29.82 -12.33 -20.64
N ASP A 369 29.95 -11.65 -19.49
CA ASP A 369 30.87 -10.53 -19.30
C ASP A 369 31.93 -10.90 -18.27
N VAL A 370 33.17 -11.07 -18.71
CA VAL A 370 34.32 -11.40 -17.86
C VAL A 370 35.16 -10.14 -17.68
N ARG A 371 35.07 -9.56 -16.47
CA ARG A 371 35.79 -8.34 -16.12
C ARG A 371 37.29 -8.60 -16.00
N ASN A 372 38.08 -7.54 -16.09
CA ASN A 372 39.52 -7.60 -15.80
C ASN A 372 39.79 -8.30 -14.44
N GLY A 373 40.68 -9.29 -14.43
CA GLY A 373 40.98 -10.13 -13.26
C GLY A 373 39.99 -11.28 -12.99
N GLY A 374 38.90 -11.38 -13.75
CA GLY A 374 37.97 -12.51 -13.71
C GLY A 374 38.43 -13.66 -14.62
N ALA A 375 37.95 -14.87 -14.34
CA ALA A 375 38.26 -16.05 -15.15
C ALA A 375 37.03 -16.85 -15.55
N ALA A 376 36.93 -17.26 -16.81
CA ALA A 376 35.89 -18.15 -17.32
C ALA A 376 36.50 -19.29 -18.13
N THR A 377 36.28 -20.54 -17.74
CA THR A 377 36.85 -21.71 -18.44
C THR A 377 35.77 -22.69 -18.87
N THR A 378 36.08 -23.44 -19.93
CA THR A 378 35.10 -24.33 -20.59
C THR A 378 33.85 -23.56 -21.01
N VAL A 379 34.04 -22.31 -21.48
CA VAL A 379 32.95 -21.53 -22.06
C VAL A 379 32.52 -22.21 -23.35
N SER A 380 31.22 -22.40 -23.53
CA SER A 380 30.67 -22.96 -24.76
C SER A 380 29.81 -21.90 -25.44
N MET A 381 30.32 -21.35 -26.54
CA MET A 381 29.61 -20.35 -27.32
C MET A 381 28.64 -21.03 -28.29
N GLY A 382 27.37 -20.67 -28.20
CA GLY A 382 26.34 -20.97 -29.17
C GLY A 382 26.15 -19.84 -30.18
N ASN A 383 25.36 -20.11 -31.22
CA ASN A 383 24.97 -19.08 -32.18
C ASN A 383 24.20 -17.96 -31.48
N GLY A 384 24.54 -16.71 -31.77
CA GLY A 384 23.89 -15.53 -31.17
C GLY A 384 24.35 -15.18 -29.75
N GLY A 385 25.25 -15.96 -29.15
CA GLY A 385 25.84 -15.66 -27.85
C GLY A 385 26.84 -14.50 -27.91
N VAL A 386 26.89 -13.71 -26.84
CA VAL A 386 27.79 -12.55 -26.71
C VAL A 386 28.81 -12.80 -25.60
N LEU A 387 30.10 -12.58 -25.91
CA LEU A 387 31.18 -12.56 -24.94
C LEU A 387 31.77 -11.15 -24.87
N LEU A 388 31.82 -10.59 -23.67
CA LEU A 388 32.55 -9.36 -23.36
C LEU A 388 33.72 -9.74 -22.46
N ALA A 389 34.95 -9.39 -22.85
CA ALA A 389 36.14 -9.68 -22.06
C ALA A 389 37.22 -8.61 -22.30
N ASP A 390 37.87 -8.19 -21.21
CA ASP A 390 39.05 -7.33 -21.27
C ASP A 390 40.33 -8.15 -21.44
N SER A 391 41.44 -7.54 -21.89
CA SER A 391 42.74 -8.22 -22.01
C SER A 391 43.31 -8.74 -20.69
N GLY A 392 42.78 -8.29 -19.56
CA GLY A 392 43.12 -8.78 -18.23
C GLY A 392 42.21 -9.92 -17.71
N ALA A 393 41.24 -10.37 -18.51
CA ALA A 393 40.42 -11.54 -18.21
C ALA A 393 41.10 -12.83 -18.67
N ALA A 394 40.87 -13.94 -17.96
CA ALA A 394 41.32 -15.27 -18.37
C ALA A 394 40.14 -16.08 -18.91
N VAL A 395 40.05 -16.23 -20.24
CA VAL A 395 38.92 -16.94 -20.89
C VAL A 395 39.42 -18.13 -21.70
N SER A 396 38.78 -19.30 -21.55
CA SER A 396 39.00 -20.46 -22.41
C SER A 396 37.68 -21.19 -22.73
N GLY A 397 37.54 -21.68 -23.96
CA GLY A 397 36.28 -22.25 -24.43
C GLY A 397 36.28 -22.64 -25.90
N THR A 398 35.11 -23.06 -26.39
CA THR A 398 34.83 -23.46 -27.78
C THR A 398 33.69 -22.66 -28.38
#